data_AF-A0A061NXR9-F1
#
_entry.id   AF-A0A061NXR9-F1
#
_cell.length_a   1.000
_cell.length_b   1.000
_cell.length_c   1.000
_cell.angle_alpha   90.00
_cell.angle_beta   90.00
_cell.angle_gamma   90.00
#
_symmetry.space_group_name_H-M   'P 1'
#
loop_
_entity.id
_entity.type
_entity.pdbx_description
1 polymer ?
#
loop_
_entity_poly.entity_id
_entity_poly.type
_entity_poly.pdbx_seq_one_letter_code
_entity_poly.pdbx_strand_id
1 'polypeptide(L)'
;MFLSLSLKLFEKLRIGTDLYTVKVEVSGEKQGKGVQYEASLTGNNNTKITGEVAAVVVDYLQSGKKQAGVYYLEQMMELDEILFLLDERANVTYMNHS
;
A
#
# COMPACT_ATOMS: atom_id res chain seq x y z
N MET A 1 -39.25 -11.43 15.16
CA MET A 1 -39.20 -10.04 15.67
C MET A 1 -37.87 -9.71 16.34
N PHE A 2 -37.33 -10.54 17.24
CA PHE A 2 -36.01 -10.31 17.87
C PHE A 2 -34.83 -10.39 16.88
N LEU A 3 -34.78 -11.40 16.01
CA LEU A 3 -33.70 -11.56 15.03
C LEU A 3 -33.52 -10.33 14.11
N SER A 4 -34.63 -9.76 13.62
CA SER A 4 -34.61 -8.57 12.76
C SER A 4 -34.15 -7.30 13.49
N LEU A 5 -34.36 -7.22 14.81
CA LEU A 5 -33.91 -6.09 15.61
C LEU A 5 -32.41 -6.19 15.89
N SER A 6 -31.94 -7.41 16.21
CA SER A 6 -30.52 -7.70 16.40
C SER A 6 -29.72 -7.43 15.12
N LEU A 7 -30.21 -7.87 13.95
CA LEU A 7 -29.55 -7.60 12.66
C LEU A 7 -29.41 -6.10 12.35
N LYS A 8 -30.48 -5.32 12.55
CA LYS A 8 -30.44 -3.85 12.38
C LYS A 8 -29.49 -3.15 13.35
N LEU A 9 -29.29 -3.71 14.54
CA LEU A 9 -28.33 -3.21 15.51
C LEU A 9 -26.90 -3.50 15.07
N PHE A 10 -26.63 -4.72 14.60
CA PHE A 10 -25.32 -5.12 14.07
C PHE A 10 -24.95 -4.40 12.76
N GLU A 11 -25.91 -4.09 11.88
CA GLU A 11 -25.66 -3.27 10.68
C GLU A 11 -25.21 -1.83 11.00
N LYS A 12 -25.68 -1.27 12.13
CA LYS A 12 -25.30 0.07 12.58
C LYS A 12 -24.04 0.09 13.43
N LEU A 13 -23.66 -1.05 14.01
CA LEU A 13 -22.43 -1.23 14.75
C LEU A 13 -21.24 -1.23 13.78
N ARG A 14 -20.63 -0.07 13.60
CA ARG A 14 -19.33 0.04 12.95
C ARG A 14 -18.24 -0.38 13.95
N ILE A 15 -17.98 -1.68 14.01
CA ILE A 15 -16.88 -2.25 14.80
C ILE A 15 -15.65 -2.30 13.91
N GLY A 16 -14.57 -1.63 14.35
CA GLY A 16 -13.32 -1.52 13.60
C GLY A 16 -13.03 -0.09 13.15
N THR A 17 -11.81 0.12 12.67
CA THR A 17 -11.38 1.36 12.03
C THR A 17 -10.95 1.04 10.59
N ASP A 18 -10.75 2.06 9.77
CA ASP A 18 -10.18 1.91 8.42
C ASP A 18 -8.64 1.93 8.43
N LEU A 19 -8.02 1.81 9.61
CA LEU A 19 -6.58 1.71 9.78
C LEU A 19 -6.07 0.43 9.11
N TYR A 20 -4.96 0.56 8.38
CA TYR A 20 -4.21 -0.55 7.83
C TYR A 20 -2.72 -0.39 8.11
N THR A 21 -2.02 -1.53 8.19
CA THR A 21 -0.56 -1.59 8.27
C THR A 21 -0.07 -2.72 7.37
N VAL A 22 0.98 -2.45 6.61
CA VAL A 22 1.76 -3.44 5.85
C VAL A 22 3.18 -3.40 6.40
N LYS A 23 3.74 -4.57 6.71
CA LYS A 23 5.16 -4.73 7.08
C LYS A 23 5.78 -5.73 6.12
N VAL A 24 6.93 -5.37 5.56
CA VAL A 24 7.81 -6.25 4.79
C VAL A 24 9.09 -6.41 5.57
N GLU A 25 9.53 -7.65 5.74
CA GLU A 25 10.76 -7.99 6.44
C GLU A 25 11.54 -8.98 5.59
N VAL A 26 12.83 -8.72 5.42
CA VAL A 26 13.75 -9.53 4.65
C VAL A 26 14.94 -9.84 5.54
N SER A 27 15.18 -11.10 5.83
CA SER A 27 16.38 -11.57 6.51
C SER A 27 17.19 -12.48 5.59
N GLY A 28 18.51 -12.44 5.71
CA GLY A 28 19.38 -13.23 4.85
C GLY A 28 20.87 -13.01 5.13
N GLU A 29 21.71 -13.38 4.17
CA GLU A 29 23.15 -13.18 4.24
C GLU A 29 23.63 -12.34 3.05
N LYS A 30 24.43 -11.31 3.33
CA LYS A 30 25.07 -10.47 2.31
C LYS A 30 26.56 -10.41 2.60
N GLN A 31 27.36 -10.92 1.67
CA GLN A 31 28.84 -10.97 1.78
C GLN A 31 29.34 -11.64 3.08
N GLY A 32 28.79 -12.80 3.46
CA GLY A 32 29.25 -13.51 4.66
C GLY A 32 28.64 -13.02 5.98
N LYS A 33 27.78 -11.99 5.93
CA LYS A 33 27.19 -11.36 7.12
C LYS A 33 25.67 -11.48 7.09
N GLY A 34 25.08 -11.85 8.22
CA GLY A 34 23.63 -11.78 8.41
C GLY A 34 23.13 -10.35 8.24
N VAL A 35 22.05 -10.17 7.50
CA VAL A 35 21.37 -8.89 7.27
C VAL A 35 19.87 -9.05 7.52
N GLN A 36 19.26 -7.97 8.00
CA GLN A 36 17.82 -7.84 8.16
C GLN A 36 17.41 -6.45 7.68
N TYR A 37 16.41 -6.39 6.82
CA TYR A 37 15.81 -5.16 6.31
C TYR A 37 14.32 -5.19 6.61
N GLU A 38 13.78 -4.09 7.09
CA GLU A 38 12.34 -3.95 7.32
C GLU A 38 11.82 -2.66 6.73
N ALA A 39 10.62 -2.75 6.16
CA ALA A 39 9.85 -1.59 5.74
C ALA A 39 8.42 -1.73 6.28
N SER A 40 7.82 -0.63 6.68
CA SER A 40 6.41 -0.61 7.04
C SER A 40 5.69 0.61 6.51
N LEU A 41 4.41 0.40 6.21
CA LEU A 41 3.47 1.42 5.74
C LEU A 41 2.23 1.35 6.63
N THR A 42 1.85 2.47 7.23
CA THR A 42 0.60 2.57 8.00
C THR A 42 -0.21 3.75 7.50
N GLY A 43 -1.54 3.59 7.46
CA GLY A 43 -2.45 4.64 7.03
C GLY A 43 -3.91 4.28 7.27
N ASN A 44 -4.80 5.12 6.78
CA ASN A 44 -6.25 4.90 6.82
C ASN A 44 -6.79 4.70 5.41
N ASN A 45 -7.89 3.97 5.29
CA ASN A 45 -8.59 3.70 4.04
C ASN A 45 -7.69 3.01 2.99
N ASN A 46 -7.48 1.69 3.18
CA ASN A 46 -6.68 0.87 2.27
C ASN A 46 -7.16 0.92 0.80
N THR A 47 -8.45 1.15 0.57
CA THR A 47 -8.99 1.31 -0.78
C THR A 47 -8.48 2.59 -1.45
N LYS A 48 -8.37 3.69 -0.69
CA LYS A 48 -7.83 4.95 -1.21
C LYS A 48 -6.38 4.78 -1.67
N ILE A 49 -5.48 4.25 -0.82
CA ILE A 49 -4.07 4.08 -1.19
C ILE A 49 -3.91 3.19 -2.43
N THR A 50 -4.71 2.13 -2.55
CA THR A 50 -4.72 1.25 -3.73
C THR A 50 -5.10 2.03 -4.99
N GLY A 51 -6.12 2.89 -4.91
CA GLY A 51 -6.54 3.76 -6.01
C GLY A 51 -5.49 4.80 -6.39
N GLU A 52 -4.82 5.41 -5.41
CA GLU A 52 -3.76 6.40 -5.65
C GLU A 52 -2.54 5.76 -6.32
N VAL A 53 -2.14 4.55 -5.91
CA VAL A 53 -1.09 3.79 -6.60
C VAL A 53 -1.46 3.56 -8.07
N ALA A 54 -2.70 3.14 -8.34
CA ALA A 54 -3.16 2.93 -9.71
C ALA A 54 -3.15 4.24 -10.53
N ALA A 55 -3.55 5.36 -9.93
CA ALA A 55 -3.52 6.67 -10.58
C ALA A 55 -2.09 7.10 -10.93
N VAL A 56 -1.15 6.98 -10.00
CA VAL A 56 0.28 7.27 -10.23
C VAL A 56 0.85 6.42 -11.36
N VAL A 57 0.50 5.13 -11.42
CA VAL A 57 0.95 4.22 -12.47
C VAL A 57 0.39 4.62 -13.84
N VAL A 58 -0.88 5.05 -13.89
CA VAL A 58 -1.49 5.57 -15.13
C VAL A 58 -0.80 6.86 -15.58
N ASP A 59 -0.54 7.80 -14.67
CA ASP A 59 0.18 9.04 -14.96
C ASP A 59 1.57 8.74 -15.54
N TYR A 60 2.31 7.80 -14.91
CA TYR A 60 3.61 7.34 -15.39
C TYR A 60 3.52 6.75 -16.80
N LEU A 61 2.55 5.86 -17.05
CA LEU A 61 2.35 5.23 -18.36
C LEU A 61 2.02 6.24 -19.46
N GLN A 62 1.24 7.27 -19.16
CA GLN A 62 0.90 8.32 -20.13
C GLN A 62 2.10 9.23 -20.45
N SER A 63 3.01 9.43 -19.49
CA SER A 63 4.18 10.30 -19.65
C SER A 63 5.28 9.69 -20.54
N GLY A 64 5.30 8.37 -20.74
CA GLY A 64 6.34 7.64 -21.45
C GLY A 64 5.88 6.98 -22.75
N LYS A 65 6.80 6.82 -23.72
CA LYS A 65 6.59 5.94 -24.89
C LYS A 65 6.99 4.51 -24.57
N LYS A 66 6.29 3.83 -23.66
CA LYS A 66 6.52 2.40 -23.40
C LYS A 66 5.96 1.59 -24.57
N GLN A 67 6.61 0.47 -24.89
CA GLN A 67 6.03 -0.49 -25.84
C GLN A 67 4.75 -1.10 -25.25
N ALA A 68 3.85 -1.53 -26.12
CA ALA A 68 2.67 -2.25 -25.68
C ALA A 68 3.08 -3.57 -25.02
N GLY A 69 2.53 -3.86 -23.85
CA GLY A 69 2.87 -5.05 -23.07
C GLY A 69 2.20 -5.07 -21.70
N VAL A 70 2.41 -6.16 -20.97
CA VAL A 70 2.02 -6.30 -19.56
C VAL A 70 3.28 -6.14 -18.73
N TYR A 71 3.21 -5.30 -17.70
CA TYR A 71 4.32 -4.95 -16.84
C TYR A 71 3.93 -5.13 -15.37
N TYR A 72 4.87 -5.60 -14.57
CA TYR A 72 4.79 -5.49 -13.12
C TYR A 72 5.34 -4.13 -12.67
N LEU A 73 4.94 -3.67 -11.47
CA LEU A 73 5.32 -2.35 -10.97
C LEU A 73 6.83 -2.21 -10.81
N GLU A 74 7.52 -3.26 -10.34
CA GLU A 74 8.97 -3.28 -10.18
C GLU A 74 9.75 -3.18 -11.51
N GLN A 75 9.08 -3.38 -12.65
CA GLN A 75 9.67 -3.18 -13.97
C GLN A 75 9.50 -1.75 -14.48
N MET A 76 8.68 -0.95 -13.79
CA MET A 76 8.26 0.37 -14.23
C MET A 76 8.81 1.47 -13.35
N MET A 77 8.80 1.27 -12.03
CA MET A 77 9.13 2.30 -11.05
C MET A 77 9.81 1.68 -9.84
N GLU A 78 10.71 2.45 -9.24
CA GLU A 78 11.26 2.10 -7.93
C GLU A 78 10.27 2.45 -6.81
N LEU A 79 10.36 1.75 -5.68
CA LEU A 79 9.47 1.98 -4.54
C LEU A 79 9.54 3.43 -4.05
N ASP A 80 10.73 4.02 -3.99
CA ASP A 80 10.93 5.39 -3.53
C ASP A 80 10.25 6.43 -4.44
N GLU A 81 10.18 6.16 -5.75
CA GLU A 81 9.48 7.02 -6.72
C GLU A 81 7.96 6.98 -6.48
N ILE A 82 7.43 5.79 -6.22
CA ILE A 82 6.01 5.60 -5.90
C ILE A 82 5.69 6.29 -4.58
N LEU A 83 6.49 6.07 -3.53
CA LEU A 83 6.26 6.63 -2.20
C LEU A 83 6.27 8.16 -2.20
N PHE A 84 7.20 8.78 -2.92
CA PHE A 84 7.27 10.24 -3.07
C PHE A 84 5.96 10.80 -3.66
N LEU A 85 5.41 10.16 -4.68
CA LEU A 85 4.16 10.58 -5.32
C LEU A 85 2.92 10.29 -4.46
N LEU A 86 3.00 9.31 -3.57
CA LEU A 86 1.91 8.94 -2.67
C LEU A 86 1.85 9.79 -1.41
N ASP A 87 2.97 10.28 -0.88
CA ASP A 87 3.00 11.15 0.31
C ASP A 87 2.17 12.42 0.09
N GLU A 88 2.15 12.94 -1.14
CA GLU A 88 1.32 14.09 -1.52
C GLU A 88 -0.19 13.75 -1.67
N ARG A 89 -0.54 12.47 -1.87
CA ARG A 89 -1.90 12.04 -2.28
C ARG A 89 -2.63 11.24 -1.20
N ALA A 90 -1.89 10.53 -0.36
CA ALA A 90 -2.39 9.65 0.68
C ALA A 90 -1.65 9.90 1.99
N ASN A 91 -2.39 10.10 3.08
CA ASN A 91 -1.83 10.28 4.42
C ASN A 91 -1.25 8.93 4.91
N VAL A 92 -0.04 8.60 4.47
CA VAL A 92 0.64 7.35 4.79
C VAL A 92 1.97 7.63 5.44
N THR A 93 2.33 6.83 6.45
CA THR A 93 3.64 6.89 7.07
C THR A 93 4.47 5.70 6.60
N TYR A 94 5.60 5.98 5.95
CA TYR A 94 6.59 4.99 5.55
C TYR A 94 7.79 5.01 6.50
N MET A 95 8.23 3.84 6.94
CA MET A 95 9.41 3.67 7.78
C MET A 95 10.32 2.59 7.19
N ASN A 96 11.60 2.93 6.99
CA ASN A 96 12.64 2.01 6.55
C ASN A 96 13.62 1.76 7.71
N HIS A 97 13.85 0.48 8.03
CA HIS A 97 14.77 0.02 9.06
C HIS A 97 15.81 -0.90 8.39
N SER A 98 17.00 -0.35 8.13
CA SER A 98 18.11 -1.01 7.41
C SER A 98 19.41 -0.96 8.18
#